data_AF-A0A9D1RYD7-F1
#
_entry.id   AF-A0A9D1RYD7-F1
#
_cell.length_a   1.000
_cell.length_b   1.000
_cell.length_c   1.000
_cell.angle_alpha   90.00
_cell.angle_beta   90.00
_cell.angle_gamma   90.00
#
_symmetry.space_group_name_H-M   'P 1'
#
loop_
_entity.id
_entity.type
_entity.pdbx_description
1 polymer ?
#
loop_
_entity_poly.entity_id
_entity_poly.type
_entity_poly.pdbx_seq_one_letter_code
_entity_poly.pdbx_strand_id
1 'polypeptide(L)'
;MVDAHDQQRSVGISRRGFFAGVGAAGVAGALAACAADSEPSTGARRPAEAEVASPHKEGQLDTVTFDGPHQAGIATPHQAHAVVIAYNFAGAEANRTNMRRLMTIWTGDARAMTSGGAALADLEAELGASPANLTITVGWGPRLIDALKLTGDVPHWCRNNLHGLPAFEGDQLDPAWGEADLCLQICGDDLTTVSHAARVLTRGGQDYVRPVWSQRGFVNVRDGETPRNLLGFKDGTAIPRTEEEYDAAVWDDLGGSAMVVRRVVY
;
A
#
# COMPACT_ATOMS: atom_id res chain seq x y z
N MET A 1 -50.99 45.68 13.78
CA MET A 1 -49.67 46.17 13.32
C MET A 1 -48.65 45.54 14.28
N VAL A 2 -48.30 44.24 14.11
CA VAL A 2 -47.23 43.68 13.23
C VAL A 2 -45.86 44.18 13.76
N ASP A 3 -44.88 43.41 14.23
CA ASP A 3 -44.42 42.00 14.03
C ASP A 3 -43.62 41.56 15.29
N ALA A 4 -43.79 40.35 15.83
CA ALA A 4 -43.18 39.06 15.48
C ALA A 4 -41.75 38.84 16.03
N HIS A 5 -41.66 38.07 17.14
CA HIS A 5 -40.45 37.41 17.60
C HIS A 5 -40.44 35.96 17.11
N ASP A 6 -39.34 35.60 16.45
CA ASP A 6 -39.05 34.31 15.85
C ASP A 6 -38.64 33.28 16.93
N GLN A 7 -39.41 32.19 17.06
CA GLN A 7 -39.03 30.99 17.80
C GLN A 7 -39.05 29.80 16.84
N GLN A 8 -37.87 29.44 16.36
CA GLN A 8 -37.65 28.21 15.58
C GLN A 8 -37.82 26.97 16.48
N ARG A 9 -38.90 26.21 16.22
CA ARG A 9 -39.08 24.84 16.72
C ARG A 9 -38.44 23.86 15.75
N SER A 10 -37.56 23.00 16.27
CA SER A 10 -36.97 21.86 15.56
C SER A 10 -38.02 20.78 15.31
N VAL A 11 -38.19 20.37 14.05
CA VAL A 11 -39.06 19.26 13.65
C VAL A 11 -38.20 18.01 13.47
N GLY A 12 -38.34 17.06 14.40
CA GLY A 12 -37.73 15.74 14.30
C GLY A 12 -38.47 14.85 13.29
N ILE A 13 -37.77 14.39 12.26
CA ILE A 13 -38.30 13.42 11.29
C ILE A 13 -37.97 12.01 11.80
N SER A 14 -39.00 11.25 12.17
CA SER A 14 -38.90 9.87 12.67
C SER A 14 -38.94 8.84 11.52
N ARG A 15 -38.04 7.86 11.57
CA ARG A 15 -37.71 6.85 10.54
C ARG A 15 -38.78 5.76 10.29
N ARG A 16 -40.06 6.02 10.53
CA ARG A 16 -41.14 4.99 10.48
C ARG A 16 -42.36 5.34 9.61
N GLY A 17 -42.20 6.23 8.64
CA GLY A 17 -43.33 6.73 7.83
C GLY A 17 -43.26 6.49 6.31
N PHE A 18 -42.26 5.78 5.76
CA PHE A 18 -42.02 5.80 4.30
C PHE A 18 -42.43 4.52 3.53
N PHE A 19 -43.11 3.55 4.15
CA PHE A 19 -43.52 2.31 3.44
C PHE A 19 -45.04 2.08 3.36
N ALA A 20 -45.84 3.14 3.44
CA ALA A 20 -47.29 3.03 3.30
C ALA A 20 -47.79 3.88 2.12
N GLY A 21 -47.95 3.23 0.97
CA GLY A 21 -48.89 3.67 -0.06
C GLY A 21 -48.29 3.91 -1.43
N VAL A 22 -48.43 2.93 -2.33
CA VAL A 22 -49.22 3.09 -3.56
C VAL A 22 -49.76 1.71 -3.95
N GLY A 23 -51.08 1.55 -3.79
CA GLY A 23 -51.85 0.43 -4.31
C GLY A 23 -53.20 0.93 -4.83
N ALA A 24 -53.51 0.51 -6.06
CA ALA A 24 -54.82 0.39 -6.72
C ALA A 24 -55.58 1.65 -7.22
N ALA A 25 -55.67 1.78 -8.55
CA ALA A 25 -56.94 1.94 -9.28
C ALA A 25 -56.73 1.55 -10.76
N GLY A 26 -57.55 0.62 -11.29
CA GLY A 26 -57.40 0.07 -12.65
C GLY A 26 -58.54 0.45 -13.60
N VAL A 27 -58.40 0.12 -14.89
CA VAL A 27 -59.48 -0.05 -15.87
C VAL A 27 -59.07 -1.13 -16.88
N ALA A 28 -60.02 -2.03 -17.17
CA ALA A 28 -59.92 -3.18 -18.05
C ALA A 28 -59.93 -2.83 -19.55
N GLY A 29 -59.26 -3.67 -20.36
CA GLY A 29 -59.40 -3.71 -21.82
C GLY A 29 -58.88 -5.04 -22.35
N ALA A 30 -59.80 -5.94 -22.73
CA ALA A 30 -59.51 -7.25 -23.30
C ALA A 30 -59.41 -7.17 -24.84
N LEU A 31 -58.38 -7.79 -25.43
CA LEU A 31 -58.43 -8.32 -26.80
C LEU A 31 -57.61 -9.62 -26.89
N ALA A 32 -58.14 -10.52 -27.71
CA ALA A 32 -57.96 -11.96 -27.69
C ALA A 32 -56.75 -12.49 -28.48
N ALA A 33 -56.33 -13.70 -28.07
CA ALA A 33 -55.91 -14.85 -28.88
C ALA A 33 -54.67 -14.75 -29.80
N CYS A 34 -53.63 -15.52 -29.44
CA CYS A 34 -53.13 -16.64 -30.27
C CYS A 34 -52.36 -17.60 -29.36
N ALA A 35 -52.78 -18.86 -29.36
CA ALA A 35 -52.16 -19.96 -28.61
C ALA A 35 -50.91 -20.46 -29.34
N ALA A 36 -49.87 -20.78 -28.56
CA ALA A 36 -48.88 -21.79 -28.90
C ALA A 36 -48.35 -22.40 -27.59
N ASP A 37 -48.37 -23.73 -27.56
CA ASP A 37 -48.14 -24.62 -26.43
C ASP A 37 -46.84 -24.36 -25.67
N SER A 38 -46.89 -24.38 -24.33
CA SER A 38 -45.78 -24.80 -23.45
C SER A 38 -46.30 -25.01 -22.02
N GLU A 39 -46.16 -26.24 -21.51
CA GLU A 39 -46.36 -26.59 -20.11
C GLU A 39 -45.36 -25.89 -19.16
N PRO A 40 -45.66 -25.82 -17.84
CA PRO A 40 -44.99 -24.93 -16.90
C PRO A 40 -43.81 -25.61 -16.21
N SER A 41 -42.62 -25.00 -16.25
CA SER A 41 -41.55 -25.32 -15.29
C SER A 41 -41.27 -24.14 -14.37
N THR A 42 -41.63 -24.32 -13.11
CA THR A 42 -41.25 -23.51 -11.96
C THR A 42 -39.74 -23.33 -11.87
N GLY A 43 -39.28 -22.09 -11.94
CA GLY A 43 -37.89 -21.72 -11.67
C GLY A 43 -37.81 -20.23 -11.35
N ALA A 44 -37.87 -19.90 -10.06
CA ALA A 44 -37.63 -18.54 -9.58
C ALA A 44 -36.22 -18.11 -10.01
N ARG A 45 -36.14 -17.26 -11.04
CA ARG A 45 -34.90 -16.67 -11.52
C ARG A 45 -34.42 -15.66 -10.47
N ARG A 46 -33.50 -16.10 -9.60
CA ARG A 46 -32.66 -15.21 -8.78
C ARG A 46 -32.02 -14.19 -9.73
N PRO A 47 -32.02 -12.88 -9.42
CA PRO A 47 -31.22 -11.94 -10.18
C PRO A 47 -29.77 -12.40 -10.06
N ALA A 48 -29.11 -12.62 -11.19
CA ALA A 48 -27.67 -12.86 -11.22
C ALA A 48 -26.98 -11.64 -10.61
N GLU A 49 -26.18 -11.84 -9.57
CA GLU A 49 -25.19 -10.86 -9.14
C GLU A 49 -24.33 -10.54 -10.37
N ALA A 50 -24.30 -9.27 -10.75
CA ALA A 50 -23.41 -8.81 -11.79
C ALA A 50 -21.98 -9.02 -11.28
N GLU A 51 -21.30 -10.03 -11.82
CA GLU A 51 -19.85 -10.09 -11.77
C GLU A 51 -19.34 -8.80 -12.42
N VAL A 52 -18.87 -7.89 -11.58
CA VAL A 52 -18.07 -6.77 -12.02
C VAL A 52 -16.76 -7.40 -12.48
N ALA A 53 -16.65 -7.61 -13.79
CA ALA A 53 -15.39 -8.01 -14.41
C ALA A 53 -14.36 -6.91 -14.14
N SER A 54 -13.52 -7.13 -13.13
CA SER A 54 -12.33 -6.34 -12.89
C SER A 54 -11.42 -6.45 -14.11
N PRO A 55 -10.83 -5.35 -14.61
CA PRO A 55 -9.98 -5.36 -15.80
C PRO A 55 -8.56 -5.91 -15.48
N HIS A 56 -8.47 -6.91 -14.60
CA HIS A 56 -7.22 -7.60 -14.30
C HIS A 56 -7.23 -8.94 -15.03
N LYS A 57 -6.18 -9.17 -15.83
CA LYS A 57 -5.89 -10.47 -16.44
C LYS A 57 -5.99 -11.55 -15.36
N GLU A 58 -6.99 -12.42 -15.48
CA GLU A 58 -6.98 -13.70 -14.76
C GLU A 58 -5.73 -14.47 -15.17
N GLY A 59 -4.92 -14.84 -14.18
CA GLY A 59 -3.89 -15.86 -14.34
C GLY A 59 -2.45 -15.36 -14.35
N GLN A 60 -2.00 -14.76 -13.25
CA GLN A 60 -0.84 -15.24 -12.47
C GLN A 60 -0.85 -14.49 -11.14
N LEU A 61 -0.98 -15.19 -10.01
CA LEU A 61 -0.75 -14.59 -8.69
C LEU A 61 0.75 -14.34 -8.56
N ASP A 62 1.24 -13.29 -9.21
CA ASP A 62 2.67 -12.99 -9.21
C ASP A 62 3.08 -12.66 -7.77
N THR A 63 3.73 -13.65 -7.17
CA THR A 63 4.22 -13.63 -5.80
C THR A 63 5.72 -13.41 -5.88
N VAL A 64 6.22 -12.43 -5.14
CA VAL A 64 7.66 -12.23 -4.97
C VAL A 64 8.10 -12.95 -3.71
N THR A 65 9.17 -13.73 -3.81
CA THR A 65 9.72 -14.45 -2.65
C THR A 65 10.19 -13.45 -1.59
N PHE A 66 9.68 -13.60 -0.37
CA PHE A 66 10.03 -12.76 0.78
C PHE A 66 11.39 -13.12 1.38
N ASP A 67 11.63 -14.42 1.60
CA ASP A 67 12.85 -14.92 2.20
C ASP A 67 13.94 -15.13 1.14
N GLY A 68 15.10 -14.51 1.34
CA GLY A 68 16.23 -14.60 0.42
C GLY A 68 17.48 -13.94 1.00
N PRO A 69 18.62 -13.99 0.28
CA PRO A 69 19.85 -13.33 0.70
C PRO A 69 19.73 -11.80 0.69
N HIS A 70 18.84 -11.26 -0.15
CA HIS A 70 18.54 -9.84 -0.26
C HIS A 70 17.05 -9.60 -0.04
N GLN A 71 16.70 -8.45 0.54
CA GLN A 71 15.29 -8.06 0.63
C GLN A 71 14.71 -7.83 -0.77
N ALA A 72 13.50 -8.33 -1.00
CA ALA A 72 12.71 -7.99 -2.18
C ALA A 72 12.40 -6.48 -2.22
N GLY A 73 12.05 -5.95 -3.40
CA GLY A 73 11.78 -4.53 -3.63
C GLY A 73 13.01 -3.68 -3.97
N ILE A 74 14.19 -4.31 -4.11
CA ILE A 74 15.44 -3.65 -4.54
C ILE A 74 15.80 -4.05 -5.97
N ALA A 75 16.09 -5.33 -6.21
CA ALA A 75 16.32 -5.88 -7.56
C ALA A 75 15.04 -6.41 -8.23
N THR A 76 13.91 -6.35 -7.51
CA THR A 76 12.60 -6.72 -8.05
C THR A 76 12.23 -5.77 -9.21
N PRO A 77 11.68 -6.28 -10.33
CA PRO A 77 11.20 -5.42 -11.41
C PRO A 77 10.22 -4.36 -10.94
N HIS A 78 10.17 -3.23 -11.65
CA HIS A 78 9.29 -2.11 -11.30
C HIS A 78 7.83 -2.54 -11.18
N GLN A 79 7.21 -2.21 -10.04
CA GLN A 79 5.79 -2.39 -9.81
C GLN A 79 5.02 -1.08 -10.06
N ALA A 80 3.71 -1.19 -10.33
CA ALA A 80 2.88 -0.04 -10.70
C ALA A 80 2.73 1.01 -9.58
N HIS A 81 2.78 0.57 -8.32
CA HIS A 81 2.56 1.42 -7.14
C HIS A 81 3.66 1.26 -6.11
N ALA A 82 3.96 2.34 -5.41
CA ALA A 82 4.86 2.35 -4.27
C ALA A 82 4.35 3.29 -3.18
N VAL A 83 4.61 2.95 -1.92
CA VAL A 83 4.53 3.87 -0.80
C VAL A 83 5.78 3.73 0.04
N VAL A 84 6.41 4.86 0.32
CA VAL A 84 7.51 4.97 1.27
C VAL A 84 6.96 5.64 2.51
N ILE A 85 7.19 5.02 3.68
CA ILE A 85 6.74 5.54 4.97
C ILE A 85 7.93 5.57 5.92
N ALA A 86 8.21 6.74 6.45
CA ALA A 86 9.24 6.94 7.45
C ALA A 86 8.63 6.94 8.85
N TYR A 87 9.34 6.33 9.79
CA TYR A 87 8.91 6.18 11.17
C TYR A 87 10.00 6.60 12.14
N ASN A 88 9.59 7.20 13.26
CA ASN A 88 10.45 7.43 14.42
C ASN A 88 9.94 6.62 15.61
N PHE A 89 10.84 6.21 16.50
CA PHE A 89 10.45 5.57 17.76
C PHE A 89 9.66 6.55 18.65
N ALA A 90 8.71 6.02 19.41
CA ALA A 90 7.94 6.79 20.38
C ALA A 90 8.82 7.08 21.64
N GLY A 91 9.74 8.04 21.52
CA GLY A 91 10.56 8.50 22.64
C GLY A 91 11.73 7.56 22.98
N ALA A 92 11.92 7.27 24.28
CA ALA A 92 13.05 6.46 24.78
C ALA A 92 13.01 4.97 24.39
N GLU A 93 12.06 4.58 23.53
CA GLU A 93 11.79 3.21 23.13
C GLU A 93 12.72 2.67 22.04
N ALA A 94 13.62 3.51 21.49
CA ALA A 94 14.65 3.13 20.54
C ALA A 94 15.75 2.27 21.19
N ASN A 95 15.40 1.04 21.55
CA ASN A 95 16.30 0.07 22.18
C ASN A 95 16.24 -1.29 21.47
N ARG A 96 17.28 -2.11 21.66
CA ARG A 96 17.43 -3.40 20.97
C ARG A 96 16.26 -4.36 21.24
N THR A 97 15.67 -4.32 22.43
CA THR A 97 14.54 -5.20 22.79
C THR A 97 13.29 -4.85 21.99
N ASN A 98 12.92 -3.57 21.96
CA ASN A 98 11.77 -3.09 21.21
C ASN A 98 11.99 -3.23 19.71
N MET A 99 13.20 -2.94 19.22
CA MET A 99 13.54 -3.14 17.82
C MET A 99 13.37 -4.61 17.40
N ARG A 100 13.87 -5.57 18.21
CA ARG A 100 13.68 -6.99 17.93
C ARG A 100 12.20 -7.39 17.88
N ARG A 101 11.38 -6.87 18.79
CA ARG A 101 9.93 -7.14 18.82
C ARG A 101 9.25 -6.59 17.57
N LEU A 102 9.53 -5.33 17.23
CA LEU A 102 8.99 -4.69 16.03
C LEU A 102 9.36 -5.45 14.76
N MET A 103 10.64 -5.77 14.59
CA MET A 103 11.10 -6.55 13.43
C MET A 103 10.46 -7.94 13.39
N THR A 104 10.24 -8.59 14.54
CA THR A 104 9.56 -9.90 14.58
C THR A 104 8.12 -9.79 14.09
N ILE A 105 7.39 -8.76 14.53
CA ILE A 105 6.00 -8.50 14.11
C ILE A 105 5.96 -8.20 12.61
N TRP A 106 6.73 -7.21 12.15
CA TRP A 106 6.76 -6.82 10.74
C TRP A 106 7.23 -7.95 9.84
N THR A 107 8.21 -8.76 10.24
CA THR A 107 8.66 -9.91 9.44
C THR A 107 7.55 -10.95 9.31
N GLY A 108 6.84 -11.27 10.40
CA GLY A 108 5.73 -12.22 10.37
C GLY A 108 4.61 -11.75 9.45
N ASP A 109 4.18 -10.50 9.63
CA ASP A 109 3.09 -9.91 8.85
C ASP A 109 3.49 -9.72 7.38
N ALA A 110 4.69 -9.21 7.10
CA ALA A 110 5.19 -9.02 5.74
C ALA A 110 5.27 -10.35 4.97
N ARG A 111 5.86 -11.39 5.56
CA ARG A 111 5.94 -12.72 4.95
C ARG A 111 4.56 -13.28 4.59
N ALA A 112 3.58 -13.12 5.49
CA ALA A 112 2.22 -13.56 5.23
C ALA A 112 1.59 -12.76 4.07
N MET A 113 1.63 -11.43 4.13
CA MET A 113 0.99 -10.58 3.12
C MET A 113 1.61 -10.73 1.73
N THR A 114 2.94 -10.83 1.62
CA THR A 114 3.61 -11.02 0.31
C THR A 114 3.28 -12.35 -0.34
N SER A 115 2.79 -13.34 0.42
CA SER A 115 2.31 -14.62 -0.10
C SER A 115 0.79 -14.70 -0.27
N GLY A 116 0.07 -13.58 -0.11
CA GLY A 116 -1.40 -13.51 -0.18
C GLY A 116 -2.11 -14.03 1.07
N GLY A 117 -1.37 -14.28 2.14
CA GLY A 117 -1.89 -14.66 3.44
C GLY A 117 -2.25 -13.45 4.31
N ALA A 118 -3.04 -13.68 5.35
CA ALA A 118 -3.41 -12.66 6.32
C ALA A 118 -2.31 -12.43 7.35
N ALA A 119 -2.08 -11.16 7.71
CA ALA A 119 -1.29 -10.80 8.89
C ALA A 119 -2.03 -11.20 10.18
N LEU A 120 -1.29 -11.33 11.31
CA LEU A 120 -1.80 -11.99 12.52
C LEU A 120 -3.07 -11.34 13.10
N ALA A 121 -3.17 -10.01 13.01
CA ALA A 121 -4.29 -9.22 13.52
C ALA A 121 -4.97 -8.43 12.41
N ASP A 122 -5.13 -9.05 11.23
CA ASP A 122 -5.80 -8.44 10.09
C ASP A 122 -7.29 -8.76 10.07
N LEU A 123 -8.12 -7.72 10.10
CA LEU A 123 -9.58 -7.83 10.10
C LEU A 123 -10.15 -7.75 8.68
N GLU A 124 -9.34 -7.35 7.70
CA GLU A 124 -9.74 -7.11 6.31
C GLU A 124 -8.78 -7.81 5.34
N ALA A 125 -8.49 -9.09 5.60
CA ALA A 125 -7.52 -9.87 4.84
C ALA A 125 -7.90 -10.05 3.36
N GLU A 126 -9.18 -9.94 3.03
CA GLU A 126 -9.68 -9.97 1.65
C GLU A 126 -9.10 -8.85 0.77
N LEU A 127 -8.66 -7.73 1.38
CA LEU A 127 -8.03 -6.62 0.66
C LEU A 127 -6.60 -6.91 0.19
N GLY A 128 -5.97 -7.97 0.72
CA GLY A 128 -4.64 -8.43 0.35
C GLY A 128 -4.63 -9.86 -0.21
N ALA A 129 -5.79 -10.42 -0.55
CA ALA A 129 -5.91 -11.81 -1.01
C ALA A 129 -5.17 -12.07 -2.34
N SER A 130 -5.00 -11.03 -3.16
CA SER A 130 -4.10 -11.05 -4.32
C SER A 130 -2.75 -10.45 -3.93
N PRO A 131 -1.64 -11.21 -3.96
CA PRO A 131 -0.31 -10.70 -3.65
C PRO A 131 0.11 -9.55 -4.56
N ALA A 132 -0.28 -9.57 -5.84
CA ALA A 132 -0.04 -8.49 -6.80
C ALA A 132 1.41 -7.94 -6.79
N ASN A 133 2.42 -8.82 -6.88
CA ASN A 133 3.84 -8.48 -6.80
C ASN A 133 4.24 -7.66 -5.54
N LEU A 134 3.52 -7.86 -4.43
CA LEU A 134 3.79 -7.14 -3.18
C LEU A 134 5.20 -7.43 -2.67
N THR A 135 5.96 -6.36 -2.44
CA THR A 135 7.24 -6.41 -1.73
C THR A 135 7.21 -5.40 -0.59
N ILE A 136 7.81 -5.79 0.54
CA ILE A 136 7.94 -4.95 1.73
C ILE A 136 9.42 -4.95 2.12
N THR A 137 10.04 -3.77 2.06
CA THR A 137 11.46 -3.58 2.35
C THR A 137 11.61 -2.66 3.55
N VAL A 138 12.48 -3.04 4.50
CA VAL A 138 12.78 -2.27 5.71
C VAL A 138 14.18 -1.66 5.62
N GLY A 139 14.29 -0.36 5.85
CA GLY A 139 15.55 0.38 5.98
C GLY A 139 15.71 0.96 7.39
N TRP A 140 16.94 1.01 7.89
CA TRP A 140 17.27 1.57 9.21
C TRP A 140 18.02 2.88 9.04
N GLY A 141 17.53 3.92 9.72
CA GLY A 141 18.15 5.24 9.68
C GLY A 141 19.39 5.35 10.58
N PRO A 142 20.27 6.32 10.31
CA PRO A 142 21.53 6.47 11.04
C PRO A 142 21.33 6.75 12.52
N ARG A 143 20.36 7.61 12.86
CA ARG A 143 20.01 7.92 14.25
C ARG A 143 19.66 6.67 15.07
N LEU A 144 18.95 5.72 14.47
CA LEU A 144 18.60 4.46 15.13
C LEU A 144 19.84 3.58 15.32
N ILE A 145 20.67 3.47 14.29
CA ILE A 145 21.91 2.69 14.33
C ILE A 145 22.82 3.19 15.48
N ASP A 146 22.94 4.50 15.64
CA ASP A 146 23.68 5.12 16.74
C ASP A 146 23.05 4.82 18.10
N ALA A 147 21.73 5.00 18.23
CA ALA A 147 20.99 4.75 19.47
C ALA A 147 21.14 3.28 19.94
N LEU A 148 21.17 2.34 18.99
CA LEU A 148 21.37 0.92 19.24
C LEU A 148 22.84 0.52 19.42
N LYS A 149 23.77 1.46 19.23
CA LYS A 149 25.23 1.26 19.27
C LYS A 149 25.67 0.17 18.28
N LEU A 150 25.20 0.28 17.03
CA LEU A 150 25.46 -0.68 15.95
C LEU A 150 26.37 -0.10 14.85
N THR A 151 26.95 1.09 15.04
CA THR A 151 27.87 1.74 14.08
C THR A 151 29.12 0.89 13.77
N GLY A 152 29.49 -0.02 14.67
CA GLY A 152 30.56 -1.00 14.43
C GLY A 152 30.14 -2.14 13.49
N ASP A 153 28.85 -2.45 13.45
CA ASP A 153 28.27 -3.59 12.74
C ASP A 153 27.80 -3.23 11.32
N VAL A 154 27.74 -1.93 10.98
CA VAL A 154 27.45 -1.51 9.59
C VAL A 154 28.64 -1.78 8.65
N PRO A 155 28.38 -2.08 7.37
CA PRO A 155 29.42 -2.26 6.36
C PRO A 155 30.40 -1.09 6.29
N HIS A 156 31.66 -1.38 5.98
CA HIS A 156 32.73 -0.37 5.98
C HIS A 156 32.43 0.83 5.07
N TRP A 157 31.89 0.59 3.87
CA TRP A 157 31.55 1.63 2.91
C TRP A 157 30.42 2.55 3.40
N CYS A 158 29.49 2.02 4.20
CA CYS A 158 28.37 2.76 4.76
C CYS A 158 28.81 3.57 6.00
N ARG A 159 29.75 3.06 6.79
CA ARG A 159 30.22 3.70 8.03
C ARG A 159 30.66 5.16 7.85
N ASN A 160 31.36 5.46 6.75
CA ASN A 160 31.84 6.82 6.48
C ASN A 160 30.75 7.77 5.96
N ASN A 161 29.63 7.23 5.47
CA ASN A 161 28.52 7.96 4.86
C ASN A 161 27.21 7.78 5.64
N LEU A 162 27.29 7.25 6.87
CA LEU A 162 26.13 6.86 7.64
C LEU A 162 25.25 8.08 7.97
N HIS A 163 25.86 9.20 8.38
CA HIS A 163 25.15 10.42 8.81
C HIS A 163 24.69 11.31 7.66
N GLY A 164 24.27 10.70 6.55
CA GLY A 164 23.63 11.37 5.45
C GLY A 164 24.59 11.88 4.38
N LEU A 165 23.98 12.44 3.34
CA LEU A 165 24.68 12.98 2.18
C LEU A 165 25.18 14.39 2.47
N PRO A 166 26.26 14.84 1.80
CA PRO A 166 26.64 16.24 1.82
C PRO A 166 25.49 17.11 1.29
N ALA A 167 25.43 18.37 1.73
CA ALA A 167 24.52 19.33 1.13
C ALA A 167 24.91 19.57 -0.34
N PHE A 168 23.93 19.54 -1.23
CA PHE A 168 24.13 19.83 -2.65
C PHE A 168 23.67 21.25 -2.99
N GLU A 169 24.28 21.84 -4.01
CA GLU A 169 23.82 23.12 -4.54
C GLU A 169 22.39 22.97 -5.11
N GLY A 170 21.49 23.88 -4.73
CA GLY A 170 20.08 23.84 -5.13
C GLY A 170 19.17 23.01 -4.21
N ASP A 171 19.70 22.40 -3.15
CA ASP A 171 18.91 21.68 -2.16
C ASP A 171 17.89 22.62 -1.47
N GLN A 172 16.61 22.30 -1.62
CA GLN A 172 15.49 22.94 -0.92
C GLN A 172 14.81 21.90 -0.01
N LEU A 173 15.57 21.38 0.95
CA LEU A 173 15.10 20.33 1.84
C LEU A 173 14.13 20.88 2.87
N ASP A 174 12.91 20.36 2.84
CA ASP A 174 11.90 20.61 3.88
C ASP A 174 12.13 19.62 5.04
N PRO A 175 12.39 20.10 6.27
CA PRO A 175 12.60 19.25 7.44
C PRO A 175 11.46 18.27 7.72
N ALA A 176 10.23 18.54 7.25
CA ALA A 176 9.10 17.62 7.37
C ALA A 176 9.31 16.29 6.62
N TRP A 177 10.20 16.28 5.61
CA TRP A 177 10.59 15.10 4.81
C TRP A 177 12.00 14.62 5.15
N GLY A 178 12.54 15.03 6.30
CA GLY A 178 13.89 14.73 6.73
C GLY A 178 14.11 13.27 7.15
N GLU A 179 15.28 13.02 7.73
CA GLU A 179 15.68 11.69 8.19
C GLU A 179 14.74 11.12 9.27
N ALA A 180 14.64 9.79 9.29
CA ALA A 180 13.84 9.05 10.26
C ALA A 180 14.58 7.80 10.77
N ASP A 181 14.10 7.23 11.86
CA ASP A 181 14.73 6.07 12.50
C ASP A 181 14.54 4.79 11.66
N LEU A 182 13.39 4.65 10.99
CA LEU A 182 13.06 3.51 10.12
C LEU A 182 12.35 3.98 8.86
N CYS A 183 12.48 3.19 7.80
CA CYS A 183 11.74 3.38 6.55
C CYS A 183 11.12 2.04 6.10
N LEU A 184 9.86 2.08 5.68
CA LEU A 184 9.22 1.00 4.94
C LEU A 184 9.02 1.45 3.49
N GLN A 185 9.52 0.66 2.55
CA GLN A 185 9.13 0.75 1.13
C GLN A 185 8.19 -0.42 0.84
N ILE A 186 6.99 -0.11 0.38
CA ILE A 186 5.96 -1.10 0.04
C ILE A 186 5.57 -0.88 -1.41
N CYS A 187 5.79 -1.88 -2.25
CA CYS A 187 5.55 -1.79 -3.69
C CYS A 187 4.68 -2.96 -4.15
N GLY A 188 3.89 -2.75 -5.21
CA GLY A 188 3.01 -3.77 -5.77
C GLY A 188 2.19 -3.23 -6.94
N ASP A 189 1.53 -4.12 -7.66
CA ASP A 189 0.77 -3.80 -8.87
C ASP A 189 -0.70 -3.49 -8.62
N ASP A 190 -1.20 -3.80 -7.42
CA ASP A 190 -2.54 -3.41 -6.96
C ASP A 190 -2.45 -2.36 -5.84
N LEU A 191 -3.10 -1.22 -6.05
CA LEU A 191 -3.09 -0.10 -5.10
C LEU A 191 -3.81 -0.45 -3.78
N THR A 192 -4.82 -1.32 -3.83
CA THR A 192 -5.58 -1.74 -2.64
C THR A 192 -4.69 -2.62 -1.76
N THR A 193 -4.02 -3.62 -2.33
CA THR A 193 -3.04 -4.47 -1.65
C THR A 193 -1.92 -3.63 -1.02
N VAL A 194 -1.32 -2.69 -1.78
CA VAL A 194 -0.25 -1.82 -1.25
C VAL A 194 -0.76 -0.94 -0.10
N SER A 195 -1.94 -0.35 -0.24
CA SER A 195 -2.53 0.52 0.79
C SER A 195 -2.94 -0.26 2.03
N HIS A 196 -3.43 -1.48 1.86
CA HIS A 196 -3.77 -2.41 2.92
C HIS A 196 -2.51 -2.81 3.72
N ALA A 197 -1.45 -3.26 3.05
CA ALA A 197 -0.20 -3.64 3.69
C ALA A 197 0.41 -2.48 4.50
N ALA A 198 0.41 -1.27 3.94
CA ALA A 198 0.84 -0.06 4.63
C ALA A 198 0.07 0.21 5.93
N ARG A 199 -1.26 0.04 5.91
CA ARG A 199 -2.12 0.22 7.08
C ARG A 199 -1.88 -0.86 8.12
N VAL A 200 -1.78 -2.12 7.70
CA VAL A 200 -1.55 -3.27 8.59
C VAL A 200 -0.21 -3.14 9.31
N LEU A 201 0.88 -2.88 8.57
CA LEU A 201 2.22 -2.74 9.15
C LEU A 201 2.33 -1.52 10.07
N THR A 202 1.74 -0.39 9.68
CA THR A 202 1.70 0.81 10.54
C THR A 202 0.96 0.52 11.85
N ARG A 203 -0.17 -0.19 11.79
CA ARG A 203 -0.93 -0.60 12.97
C ARG A 203 -0.14 -1.59 13.83
N GLY A 204 0.51 -2.59 13.22
CA GLY A 204 1.33 -3.57 13.92
C GLY A 204 2.55 -2.96 14.64
N GLY A 205 3.04 -1.82 14.15
CA GLY A 205 4.16 -1.07 14.75
C GLY A 205 3.77 0.02 15.75
N GLN A 206 2.47 0.27 15.96
CA GLN A 206 1.98 1.44 16.70
C GLN A 206 2.38 1.47 18.19
N ASP A 207 2.85 0.38 18.77
CA ASP A 207 3.33 0.39 20.15
C ASP A 207 4.81 0.78 20.26
N TYR A 208 5.50 0.94 19.13
CA TYR A 208 6.95 1.19 19.09
C TYR A 208 7.31 2.45 18.30
N VAL A 209 6.63 2.67 17.18
CA VAL A 209 7.01 3.71 16.22
C VAL A 209 5.80 4.52 15.75
N ARG A 210 6.06 5.75 15.27
CA ARG A 210 5.06 6.66 14.71
C ARG A 210 5.48 7.09 13.31
N PRO A 211 4.57 7.10 12.32
CA PRO A 211 4.89 7.62 11.01
C PRO A 211 5.15 9.13 11.11
N VAL A 212 6.20 9.59 10.43
CA VAL A 212 6.57 11.02 10.39
C VAL A 212 6.26 11.65 9.03
N TRP A 213 6.47 10.90 7.96
CA TRP A 213 6.06 11.28 6.61
C TRP A 213 5.76 10.04 5.78
N SER A 214 4.97 10.22 4.73
CA SER A 214 4.69 9.18 3.75
C SER A 214 4.61 9.78 2.35
N GLN A 215 5.26 9.13 1.39
CA GLN A 215 5.21 9.49 -0.02
C GLN A 215 4.68 8.32 -0.84
N ARG A 216 3.58 8.56 -1.55
CA ARG A 216 3.05 7.60 -2.54
C ARG A 216 3.63 7.90 -3.90
N GLY A 217 3.89 6.85 -4.67
CA GLY A 217 4.40 6.89 -6.02
C GLY A 217 3.64 5.93 -6.92
N PHE A 218 3.69 6.21 -8.21
CA PHE A 218 3.16 5.34 -9.24
C PHE A 218 4.06 5.43 -10.46
N VAL A 219 4.05 4.38 -11.26
CA VAL A 219 4.68 4.36 -12.57
C VAL A 219 3.79 3.55 -13.51
N ASN A 220 3.68 4.00 -14.75
CA ASN A 220 2.99 3.22 -15.77
C ASN A 220 4.04 2.36 -16.49
N VAL A 221 4.18 1.12 -16.03
CA VAL A 221 5.10 0.14 -16.61
C VAL A 221 4.33 -0.63 -17.68
N ARG A 222 4.93 -0.73 -18.86
CA ARG A 222 4.48 -1.66 -19.91
C ARG A 222 5.50 -2.78 -19.98
N ASP A 223 5.04 -4.02 -20.10
CA ASP A 223 5.90 -5.20 -20.13
C ASP A 223 7.06 -5.04 -21.12
N GLY A 224 8.29 -5.15 -20.61
CA GLY A 224 9.52 -5.08 -21.41
C GLY A 224 9.95 -3.68 -21.86
N GLU A 225 9.25 -2.61 -21.49
CA GLU A 225 9.65 -1.23 -21.81
C GLU A 225 10.20 -0.47 -20.60
N THR A 226 11.22 0.35 -20.83
CA THR A 226 11.66 1.34 -19.83
C THR A 226 10.51 2.33 -19.56
N PRO A 227 10.10 2.52 -18.29
CA PRO A 227 9.01 3.42 -17.95
C PRO A 227 9.37 4.88 -18.25
N ARG A 228 8.36 5.76 -18.18
CA ARG A 228 8.55 7.20 -18.32
C ARG A 228 8.26 7.93 -17.02
N ASN A 229 9.03 8.98 -16.76
CA ASN A 229 8.77 9.91 -15.66
C ASN A 229 7.76 11.00 -16.08
N LEU A 230 7.39 11.86 -15.12
CA LEU A 230 6.38 12.92 -15.35
C LEU A 230 6.84 14.02 -16.31
N LEU A 231 8.14 14.11 -16.60
CA LEU A 231 8.67 14.99 -17.65
C LEU A 231 8.59 14.34 -19.05
N GLY A 232 8.16 13.08 -19.13
CA GLY A 232 7.97 12.33 -20.38
C GLY A 232 9.22 11.59 -20.87
N PHE A 233 10.36 11.68 -20.18
CA PHE A 233 11.58 10.95 -20.54
C PHE A 233 11.50 9.48 -20.12
N LYS A 234 12.16 8.60 -20.89
CA LYS A 234 12.40 7.21 -20.45
C LYS A 234 13.36 7.25 -19.26
N ASP A 235 13.03 6.55 -18.20
CA ASP A 235 13.76 6.58 -16.93
C ASP A 235 14.05 5.15 -16.46
N GLY A 236 15.33 4.84 -16.20
CA GLY A 236 15.78 3.46 -15.91
C GLY A 236 16.44 2.71 -17.09
N THR A 237 16.95 3.40 -18.12
CA THR A 237 17.64 2.73 -19.25
C THR A 237 19.02 2.17 -18.87
N ALA A 238 19.74 2.83 -17.97
CA ALA A 238 21.08 2.45 -17.52
C ALA A 238 21.05 2.04 -16.04
N ILE A 239 20.42 0.90 -15.76
CA ILE A 239 20.36 0.26 -14.44
C ILE A 239 20.95 -1.16 -14.53
N PRO A 240 21.44 -1.74 -13.42
CA PRO A 240 21.82 -3.14 -13.36
C PRO A 240 20.68 -4.07 -13.83
N ARG A 241 21.02 -5.08 -14.63
CA ARG A 241 20.08 -6.09 -15.18
C ARG A 241 20.51 -7.52 -14.92
N THR A 242 21.79 -7.78 -14.68
CA THR A 242 22.31 -9.11 -14.36
C THR A 242 22.69 -9.21 -12.89
N GLU A 243 22.75 -10.44 -12.38
CA GLU A 243 23.18 -10.71 -11.00
C GLU A 243 24.57 -10.13 -10.73
N GLU A 244 25.50 -10.28 -11.68
CA GLU A 244 26.86 -9.75 -11.56
C GLU A 244 26.89 -8.21 -11.51
N GLU A 245 26.02 -7.54 -12.26
CA GLU A 245 25.91 -6.07 -12.21
C GLU A 245 25.34 -5.60 -10.86
N TYR A 246 24.39 -6.34 -10.29
CA TYR A 246 23.85 -6.07 -8.96
C TYR A 246 24.89 -6.33 -7.85
N ASP A 247 25.59 -7.45 -7.90
CA ASP A 247 26.67 -7.80 -6.96
C ASP A 247 27.79 -6.75 -6.98
N ALA A 248 28.11 -6.20 -8.16
CA ALA A 248 29.15 -5.20 -8.30
C ALA A 248 28.75 -3.80 -7.80
N ALA A 249 27.45 -3.46 -7.80
CA ALA A 249 26.99 -2.07 -7.64
C ALA A 249 26.01 -1.83 -6.48
N VAL A 250 25.30 -2.85 -6.00
CA VAL A 250 24.14 -2.68 -5.11
C VAL A 250 24.33 -3.38 -3.76
N TRP A 251 24.84 -4.60 -3.76
CA TRP A 251 24.91 -5.43 -2.57
C TRP A 251 26.21 -5.24 -1.77
N ASP A 252 26.11 -5.33 -0.46
CA ASP A 252 27.26 -5.47 0.43
C ASP A 252 27.58 -6.95 0.72
N ASP A 253 28.72 -7.19 1.39
CA ASP A 253 29.21 -8.53 1.75
C ASP A 253 28.25 -9.33 2.66
N LEU A 254 27.27 -8.67 3.29
CA LEU A 254 26.25 -9.25 4.16
C LEU A 254 24.87 -9.37 3.48
N GLY A 255 24.77 -9.01 2.20
CA GLY A 255 23.53 -9.02 1.41
C GLY A 255 22.64 -7.79 1.61
N GLY A 256 23.10 -6.78 2.33
CA GLY A 256 22.44 -5.49 2.52
C GLY A 256 22.66 -4.51 1.37
N SER A 257 22.02 -3.35 1.46
CA SER A 257 22.21 -2.21 0.56
C SER A 257 21.90 -0.89 1.30
N ALA A 258 22.17 0.26 0.68
CA ALA A 258 21.75 1.57 1.19
C ALA A 258 20.68 2.17 0.29
N MET A 259 19.73 2.85 0.91
CA MET A 259 18.66 3.57 0.24
C MET A 259 18.79 5.06 0.50
N VAL A 260 18.73 5.85 -0.57
CA VAL A 260 18.61 7.29 -0.53
C VAL A 260 17.26 7.68 -1.12
N VAL A 261 16.45 8.40 -0.35
CA VAL A 261 15.14 8.89 -0.79
C VAL A 261 15.21 10.40 -0.97
N ARG A 262 14.87 10.89 -2.17
CA ARG A 262 14.82 12.32 -2.50
C ARG A 262 13.47 12.65 -3.12
N ARG A 263 12.72 13.55 -2.47
CA ARG A 263 11.47 14.09 -3.01
C ARG A 263 11.77 15.27 -3.91
N VAL A 264 11.79 15.04 -5.22
CA VAL A 264 12.04 16.08 -6.22
C VAL A 264 10.70 16.57 -6.78
N VAL A 265 10.48 17.88 -6.67
CA VAL A 265 9.29 18.55 -7.22
C VAL A 265 9.71 19.25 -8.51
N TYR A 266 8.88 19.16 -9.54
CA TYR A 266 9.07 19.81 -10.84
C TYR A 266 8.19 21.06 -10.95
#